data_AF-A0A9E6S828-F1
#
_entry.id   AF-A0A9E6S828-F1
#
_cell.length_a   1.000
_cell.length_b   1.000
_cell.length_c   1.000
_cell.angle_alpha   90.00
_cell.angle_beta   90.00
_cell.angle_gamma   90.00
#
_symmetry.space_group_name_H-M   'P 1'
#
loop_
_entity.id
_entity.type
_entity.pdbx_description
1 polymer ?
#
loop_
_entity_poly.entity_id
_entity_poly.type
_entity_poly.pdbx_seq_one_letter_code
_entity_poly.pdbx_strand_id
1 'polypeptide(L)'
;MEQSTEKTKKKNLANIKSPIIQAVINQTYVFPTKSAALNKLSYVGDRFIRSSLTNDLDGTSCVLWIRGYDISPEEQEGGYVGNYALIGVELTKDKKYTLSASKLPIELEKHPQRIRKKSKHPDWGYWVLRRVQKNWRYEDINDAYSDLMQLAQDYPDVSIPSQNKVFTIIYHKREGVENPLMRIILELDSLSEGGFTIRWQENTYQRKDEKASKKAEKLEENAPPQQVGRFTSMVMVKQNKRKNIADMVQKNQDEA
;
A
#
# COMPACT_ATOMS: atom_id res chain seq x y z
N MET A 1 -5.98 -34.59 -37.84
CA MET A 1 -4.95 -33.57 -37.53
C MET A 1 -5.18 -33.13 -36.09
N GLU A 2 -4.43 -33.69 -35.14
CA GLU A 2 -4.49 -33.27 -33.75
C GLU A 2 -3.82 -31.90 -33.61
N GLN A 3 -4.59 -30.88 -33.28
CA GLN A 3 -4.04 -29.59 -32.89
C GLN A 3 -3.43 -29.75 -31.49
N SER A 4 -2.12 -29.95 -31.43
CA SER A 4 -1.37 -29.91 -30.18
C SER A 4 -1.48 -28.51 -29.59
N THR A 5 -2.28 -28.34 -28.55
CA THR A 5 -2.37 -27.09 -27.80
C THR A 5 -1.05 -26.87 -27.06
N GLU A 6 -0.17 -26.07 -27.64
CA GLU A 6 1.10 -25.70 -27.04
C GLU A 6 0.84 -24.83 -25.80
N LYS A 7 1.02 -25.40 -24.61
CA LYS A 7 0.88 -24.67 -23.36
C LYS A 7 1.94 -23.56 -23.33
N THR A 8 1.50 -22.31 -23.47
CA THR A 8 2.38 -21.14 -23.39
C THR A 8 3.07 -21.12 -22.03
N LYS A 9 4.41 -21.24 -22.04
CA LYS A 9 5.20 -21.15 -20.81
C LYS A 9 4.99 -19.77 -20.18
N LYS A 10 4.58 -19.76 -18.90
CA LYS A 10 4.38 -18.52 -18.14
C LYS A 10 5.70 -17.74 -18.07
N LYS A 11 5.70 -16.51 -18.58
CA LYS A 11 6.85 -15.61 -18.54
C LYS A 11 7.02 -15.02 -17.14
N ASN A 12 8.26 -14.80 -16.71
CA ASN A 12 8.59 -14.24 -15.40
C ASN A 12 8.82 -12.73 -15.47
N LEU A 13 8.61 -12.00 -14.36
CA LEU A 13 9.06 -10.62 -14.24
C LEU A 13 10.59 -10.57 -14.04
N ALA A 14 11.25 -9.61 -14.67
CA ALA A 14 12.70 -9.44 -14.52
C ALA A 14 13.06 -8.81 -13.17
N ASN A 15 14.15 -9.25 -12.58
CA ASN A 15 14.65 -8.80 -11.28
C ASN A 15 16.19 -8.87 -11.27
N ILE A 16 16.86 -7.90 -10.65
CA ILE A 16 18.33 -7.89 -10.46
C ILE A 16 18.87 -9.12 -9.71
N LYS A 17 18.03 -9.89 -9.01
CA LYS A 17 18.44 -11.16 -8.37
C LYS A 17 18.50 -12.34 -9.34
N SER A 18 17.95 -12.20 -10.55
CA SER A 18 18.00 -13.24 -11.58
C SER A 18 19.41 -13.32 -12.18
N PRO A 19 20.07 -14.50 -12.19
CA PRO A 19 21.42 -14.65 -12.73
C PRO A 19 21.54 -14.18 -14.19
N ILE A 20 20.49 -14.41 -15.00
CA ILE A 20 20.46 -13.99 -16.40
C ILE A 20 20.48 -12.47 -16.51
N ILE A 21 19.73 -11.77 -15.65
CA ILE A 21 19.64 -10.31 -15.65
C ILE A 21 20.93 -9.69 -15.10
N GLN A 22 21.51 -10.28 -14.04
CA GLN A 22 22.82 -9.85 -13.54
C GLN A 22 23.90 -9.91 -14.61
N ALA A 23 23.91 -10.99 -15.39
CA ALA A 23 24.87 -11.15 -16.47
C ALA A 23 24.72 -10.09 -17.58
N VAL A 24 23.48 -9.67 -17.87
CA VAL A 24 23.22 -8.55 -18.80
C VAL A 24 23.66 -7.21 -18.20
N ILE A 25 23.27 -6.92 -16.96
CA ILE A 25 23.59 -5.63 -16.31
C ILE A 25 25.10 -5.45 -16.16
N ASN A 26 25.79 -6.51 -15.74
CA ASN A 26 27.25 -6.49 -15.52
C ASN A 26 28.04 -6.78 -16.81
N GLN A 27 27.38 -6.88 -17.97
CA GLN A 27 28.01 -7.15 -19.27
C GLN A 27 28.94 -8.39 -19.27
N THR A 28 28.61 -9.44 -18.50
CA THR A 28 29.47 -10.62 -18.35
C THR A 28 29.37 -11.59 -19.52
N TYR A 29 28.34 -11.44 -20.36
CA TYR A 29 28.26 -12.21 -21.59
C TYR A 29 29.29 -11.75 -22.61
N VAL A 30 29.93 -12.71 -23.28
CA VAL A 30 30.90 -12.45 -24.34
C VAL A 30 30.63 -13.42 -25.48
N PHE A 31 30.37 -12.87 -26.67
CA PHE A 31 30.05 -13.63 -27.87
C PHE A 31 31.03 -13.32 -29.00
N PRO A 32 31.48 -14.33 -29.76
CA PRO A 32 32.35 -14.09 -30.91
C PRO A 32 31.61 -13.47 -32.09
N THR A 33 30.29 -13.68 -32.21
CA THR A 33 29.49 -13.23 -33.35
C THR A 33 28.25 -12.46 -32.92
N LYS A 34 27.82 -11.50 -33.74
CA LYS A 34 26.60 -10.71 -33.51
C LYS A 34 25.35 -11.61 -33.45
N SER A 35 25.29 -12.63 -34.30
CA SER A 35 24.18 -13.58 -34.33
C SER A 35 24.04 -14.36 -33.01
N ALA A 36 25.15 -14.79 -32.39
CA ALA A 36 25.09 -15.47 -31.09
C ALA A 36 24.57 -14.53 -29.98
N ALA A 37 24.98 -13.26 -30.00
CA ALA A 37 24.46 -12.25 -29.07
C ALA A 37 22.95 -12.00 -29.28
N LEU A 38 22.50 -11.87 -30.53
CA LEU A 38 21.07 -11.70 -30.85
C LEU A 38 20.23 -12.92 -30.45
N ASN A 39 20.74 -14.14 -30.64
CA ASN A 39 20.06 -15.35 -30.18
C ASN A 39 19.93 -15.34 -28.65
N LYS A 40 20.97 -14.90 -27.93
CA LYS A 40 20.88 -14.76 -26.47
C LYS A 40 19.91 -13.67 -26.05
N LEU A 41 19.89 -12.54 -26.75
CA LEU A 41 18.93 -11.46 -26.50
C LEU A 41 17.49 -11.96 -26.68
N SER A 42 17.21 -12.71 -27.76
CA SER A 42 15.91 -13.32 -28.00
C SER A 42 15.51 -14.25 -26.85
N TYR A 43 16.43 -15.12 -26.41
CA TYR A 43 16.23 -15.98 -25.25
C TYR A 43 15.88 -15.21 -23.97
N VAL A 44 16.56 -14.08 -23.71
CA VAL A 44 16.24 -13.20 -22.57
C VAL A 44 14.83 -12.64 -22.73
N GLY A 45 14.48 -12.12 -23.90
CA GLY A 45 13.16 -11.57 -24.19
C GLY A 45 12.02 -12.60 -24.15
N ASP A 46 12.31 -13.88 -24.36
CA ASP A 46 11.30 -14.94 -24.28
C ASP A 46 11.08 -15.44 -22.85
N ARG A 47 12.14 -15.38 -22.03
CA ARG A 47 12.10 -15.78 -20.62
C ARG A 47 11.34 -14.79 -19.73
N PHE A 48 11.41 -13.51 -20.07
CA PHE A 48 10.82 -12.41 -19.28
C PHE A 48 9.67 -11.71 -19.99
N ILE A 49 8.83 -11.02 -19.22
CA ILE A 49 7.74 -10.19 -19.75
C ILE A 49 8.34 -8.93 -20.40
N ARG A 50 8.12 -8.78 -21.72
CA ARG A 50 8.55 -7.59 -22.48
C ARG A 50 7.57 -6.44 -22.28
N SER A 51 8.09 -5.22 -22.26
CA SER A 51 7.26 -4.01 -22.28
C SER A 51 6.74 -3.73 -23.69
N SER A 52 5.52 -3.24 -23.80
CA SER A 52 4.92 -2.74 -25.05
C SER A 52 5.25 -1.27 -25.33
N LEU A 53 6.05 -0.62 -24.47
CA LEU A 53 6.40 0.80 -24.62
C LEU A 53 7.23 1.09 -25.89
N THR A 54 7.79 0.06 -26.52
CA THR A 54 8.52 0.17 -27.78
C THR A 54 8.05 -0.94 -28.72
N ASN A 55 6.95 -0.68 -29.44
CA ASN A 55 6.43 -1.61 -30.44
C ASN A 55 7.33 -1.69 -31.70
N ASP A 56 8.21 -0.70 -31.92
CA ASP A 56 9.09 -0.59 -33.09
C ASP A 56 10.56 -0.86 -32.74
N LEU A 57 10.88 -2.06 -32.28
CA LEU A 57 12.27 -2.49 -32.15
C LEU A 57 12.61 -3.49 -33.25
N ASP A 58 13.71 -3.23 -33.96
CA ASP A 58 14.21 -4.00 -35.12
C ASP A 58 14.67 -5.44 -34.78
N GLY A 59 14.21 -6.02 -33.67
CA GLY A 59 14.66 -7.32 -33.15
C GLY A 59 16.08 -7.30 -32.57
N THR A 60 16.77 -6.15 -32.62
CA THR A 60 18.15 -5.96 -32.13
C THR A 60 18.21 -5.52 -30.67
N SER A 61 17.07 -5.19 -30.09
CA SER A 61 16.93 -4.80 -28.69
C SER A 61 15.61 -5.29 -28.12
N CYS A 62 15.51 -5.35 -26.78
CA CYS A 62 14.24 -5.55 -26.11
C CYS A 62 14.15 -4.67 -24.87
N VAL A 63 12.93 -4.21 -24.55
CA VAL A 63 12.67 -3.42 -23.35
C VAL A 63 12.05 -4.30 -22.29
N LEU A 64 12.69 -4.36 -21.13
CA LEU A 64 12.19 -5.05 -19.95
C LEU A 64 11.99 -4.05 -18.81
N TRP A 65 10.94 -4.22 -18.03
CA TRP A 65 10.88 -3.62 -16.71
C TRP A 65 11.62 -4.51 -15.72
N ILE A 66 12.67 -3.99 -15.07
CA ILE A 66 13.54 -4.77 -14.19
C ILE A 66 13.43 -4.24 -12.76
N ARG A 67 12.94 -5.11 -11.86
CA ARG A 67 12.89 -4.80 -10.42
C ARG A 67 14.30 -4.63 -9.86
N GLY A 68 14.55 -3.53 -9.17
CA GLY A 68 15.83 -3.19 -8.53
C GLY A 68 16.86 -2.53 -9.44
N TYR A 69 16.54 -2.31 -10.72
CA TYR A 69 17.51 -1.79 -11.69
C TYR A 69 17.61 -0.26 -11.63
N ASP A 70 18.82 0.22 -11.37
CA ASP A 70 19.24 1.63 -11.47
C ASP A 70 18.25 2.62 -10.82
N ILE A 71 17.87 2.33 -9.57
CA ILE A 71 16.90 3.12 -8.79
C ILE A 71 17.65 4.19 -8.01
N SER A 72 17.29 5.46 -8.20
CA SER A 72 17.85 6.55 -7.40
C SER A 72 17.23 6.59 -5.98
N PRO A 73 17.89 7.22 -4.99
CA PRO A 73 17.30 7.41 -3.67
C PRO A 73 15.93 8.12 -3.72
N GLU A 74 15.79 9.14 -4.57
CA GLU A 74 14.54 9.88 -4.77
C GLU A 74 13.42 8.98 -5.36
N GLU A 75 13.77 8.14 -6.34
CA GLU A 75 12.84 7.14 -6.89
C GLU A 75 12.42 6.14 -5.81
N GLN A 76 13.36 5.70 -4.98
CA GLN A 76 13.09 4.77 -3.89
C GLN A 76 12.16 5.39 -2.83
N GLU A 77 12.36 6.66 -2.45
CA GLU A 77 11.48 7.42 -1.55
C GLU A 77 10.08 7.64 -2.15
N GLY A 78 10.02 7.90 -3.46
CA GLY A 78 8.77 7.94 -4.23
C GLY A 78 8.04 6.59 -4.31
N GLY A 79 8.66 5.53 -3.80
CA GLY A 79 8.11 4.19 -3.78
C GLY A 79 8.27 3.46 -5.10
N TYR A 80 9.25 3.77 -5.92
CA TYR A 80 9.51 3.00 -7.14
C TYR A 80 10.43 1.81 -6.84
N VAL A 81 10.12 0.65 -7.43
CA VAL A 81 10.86 -0.61 -7.17
C VAL A 81 11.70 -1.07 -8.34
N GLY A 82 11.79 -0.31 -9.41
CA GLY A 82 12.55 -0.68 -10.60
C GLY A 82 12.27 0.24 -11.78
N ASN A 83 13.17 0.16 -12.76
CA ASN A 83 13.14 0.98 -13.96
C ASN A 83 13.06 0.11 -15.23
N TYR A 84 12.64 0.74 -16.31
CA TYR A 84 12.71 0.13 -17.64
C TYR A 84 14.16 0.16 -18.14
N ALA A 85 14.59 -0.98 -18.69
CA ALA A 85 15.90 -1.14 -19.30
C ALA A 85 15.73 -1.50 -20.77
N LEU A 86 16.44 -0.78 -21.63
CA LEU A 86 16.69 -1.21 -23.01
C LEU A 86 17.87 -2.16 -22.99
N ILE A 87 17.63 -3.42 -23.37
CA ILE A 87 18.68 -4.42 -23.52
C ILE A 87 19.04 -4.49 -24.99
N GLY A 88 20.31 -4.22 -25.31
CA GLY A 88 20.83 -4.22 -26.67
C GLY A 88 22.08 -5.09 -26.81
N VAL A 89 22.49 -5.29 -28.06
CA VAL A 89 23.78 -5.90 -28.39
C VAL A 89 24.82 -4.81 -28.62
N GLU A 90 25.94 -4.88 -27.92
CA GLU A 90 27.03 -3.89 -28.02
C GLU A 90 28.34 -4.57 -28.41
N LEU A 91 29.21 -3.85 -29.14
CA LEU A 91 30.54 -4.31 -29.52
C LEU A 91 31.56 -3.85 -28.48
N THR A 92 32.27 -4.79 -27.85
CA THR A 92 33.31 -4.50 -26.87
C THR A 92 34.62 -4.06 -27.54
N LYS A 93 35.54 -3.49 -26.76
CA LYS A 93 36.87 -3.08 -27.22
C LYS A 93 37.67 -4.22 -27.87
N ASP A 94 37.43 -5.46 -27.43
CA ASP A 94 38.07 -6.67 -27.95
C ASP A 94 37.44 -7.20 -29.26
N LYS A 95 36.58 -6.40 -29.91
CA LYS A 95 35.81 -6.80 -31.11
C LYS A 95 34.90 -8.02 -30.88
N LYS A 96 34.47 -8.25 -29.64
CA LYS A 96 33.47 -9.26 -29.29
C LYS A 96 32.13 -8.58 -29.02
N TYR A 97 31.05 -9.33 -29.01
CA TYR A 97 29.72 -8.81 -28.73
C TYR A 97 29.30 -9.13 -27.30
N THR A 98 28.60 -8.21 -26.65
CA THR A 98 27.99 -8.40 -25.33
C THR A 98 26.53 -7.96 -25.35
N LEU A 99 25.81 -8.24 -24.25
CA LEU A 99 24.51 -7.64 -23.99
C LEU A 99 24.69 -6.54 -22.95
N SER A 100 24.21 -5.34 -23.24
CA SER A 100 24.20 -4.22 -22.30
C SER A 100 22.78 -3.80 -21.98
N ALA A 101 22.58 -3.31 -20.76
CA ALA A 101 21.33 -2.72 -20.32
C ALA A 101 21.52 -1.22 -20.08
N SER A 102 20.66 -0.39 -20.67
CA SER A 102 20.60 1.05 -20.43
C SER A 102 19.24 1.46 -19.85
N LYS A 103 19.25 2.32 -18.83
CA LYS A 103 18.02 2.87 -18.24
C LYS A 103 17.29 3.73 -19.27
N LEU A 104 16.01 3.43 -19.49
CA LEU A 104 15.15 4.26 -20.33
C LEU A 104 14.56 5.40 -19.49
N PRO A 105 14.62 6.65 -19.97
CA PRO A 105 14.05 7.81 -19.27
C PRO A 105 12.53 7.85 -19.47
N ILE A 106 11.83 6.93 -18.83
CA ILE A 106 10.36 6.87 -18.84
C ILE A 106 9.84 7.59 -17.60
N GLU A 107 8.77 8.37 -17.78
CA GLU A 107 8.07 9.01 -16.67
C GLU A 107 7.64 7.98 -15.63
N LEU A 108 7.97 8.24 -14.37
CA LEU A 108 7.74 7.32 -13.26
C LEU A 108 6.25 6.93 -13.11
N GLU A 109 5.32 7.74 -13.59
CA GLU A 109 3.88 7.44 -13.62
C GLU A 109 3.51 6.22 -14.45
N LYS A 110 4.31 5.90 -15.48
CA LYS A 110 4.10 4.75 -16.37
C LYS A 110 4.72 3.46 -15.83
N HIS A 111 5.30 3.49 -14.63
CA HIS A 111 5.96 2.31 -14.05
C HIS A 111 4.90 1.34 -13.47
N PRO A 112 4.96 0.05 -13.82
CA PRO A 112 3.91 -0.93 -13.53
C PRO A 112 3.83 -1.31 -12.05
N GLN A 113 4.85 -0.98 -11.25
CA GLN A 113 4.89 -1.31 -9.83
C GLN A 113 5.41 -0.12 -9.02
N ARG A 114 4.52 0.43 -8.19
CA ARG A 114 4.86 1.29 -7.06
C ARG A 114 4.82 0.44 -5.79
N ILE A 115 5.81 0.57 -4.91
CA ILE A 115 5.70 0.23 -3.50
C ILE A 115 4.36 0.81 -3.06
N ARG A 116 3.50 -0.06 -2.53
CA ARG A 116 2.24 0.39 -1.96
C ARG A 116 2.61 1.45 -0.92
N LYS A 117 2.13 2.68 -1.08
CA LYS A 117 2.25 3.70 -0.03
C LYS A 117 1.84 3.04 1.27
N LYS A 118 2.65 3.17 2.32
CA LYS A 118 2.31 2.62 3.64
C LYS A 118 0.94 3.19 4.01
N SER A 119 -0.09 2.37 3.93
CA SER A 119 -1.43 2.76 4.34
C SER A 119 -1.44 2.84 5.86
N LYS A 120 -2.22 3.77 6.41
CA LYS A 120 -2.41 3.83 7.86
C LYS A 120 -3.00 2.53 8.43
N HIS A 121 -3.86 1.87 7.64
CA HIS A 121 -4.53 0.63 7.99
C HIS A 121 -4.04 -0.49 7.08
N PRO A 122 -3.67 -1.67 7.60
CA PRO A 122 -3.37 -2.82 6.76
C PRO A 122 -4.62 -3.29 6.01
N ASP A 123 -4.44 -3.90 4.84
CA ASP A 123 -5.51 -4.57 4.08
C ASP A 123 -5.33 -6.10 4.13
N TRP A 124 -6.32 -6.85 3.66
CA TRP A 124 -6.19 -8.31 3.49
C TRP A 124 -5.08 -8.74 2.52
N GLY A 125 -4.42 -7.81 1.82
CA GLY A 125 -3.23 -8.07 1.00
C GLY A 125 -1.93 -8.09 1.79
N TYR A 126 -1.91 -7.59 3.03
CA TYR A 126 -0.75 -7.70 3.92
C TYR A 126 -0.45 -9.19 4.21
N TRP A 127 0.83 -9.55 4.25
CA TRP A 127 1.24 -10.95 4.17
C TRP A 127 0.82 -11.79 5.39
N VAL A 128 0.86 -11.22 6.61
CA VAL A 128 0.32 -11.88 7.82
C VAL A 128 -1.18 -12.10 7.66
N LEU A 129 -1.92 -11.06 7.29
CA LEU A 129 -3.38 -11.13 7.15
C LEU A 129 -3.81 -12.12 6.04
N ARG A 130 -3.01 -12.27 4.98
CA ARG A 130 -3.21 -13.32 3.96
C ARG A 130 -3.02 -14.73 4.51
N ARG A 131 -2.05 -14.95 5.40
CA ARG A 131 -1.84 -16.25 6.07
C ARG A 131 -3.01 -16.56 6.99
N VAL A 132 -3.43 -15.58 7.78
CA VAL A 132 -4.62 -15.65 8.65
C VAL A 132 -5.86 -16.01 7.83
N GLN A 133 -6.13 -15.29 6.74
CA GLN A 133 -7.31 -15.54 5.89
C GLN A 133 -7.31 -16.94 5.25
N LYS A 134 -6.13 -17.54 5.07
CA LYS A 134 -5.96 -18.89 4.52
C LYS A 134 -5.90 -19.98 5.59
N ASN A 135 -6.09 -19.65 6.88
CA ASN A 135 -5.94 -20.56 8.01
C ASN A 135 -4.57 -21.27 7.99
N TRP A 136 -3.49 -20.51 7.80
CA TRP A 136 -2.13 -21.05 7.79
C TRP A 136 -1.81 -21.80 9.10
N ARG A 137 -1.26 -23.00 8.97
CA ARG A 137 -0.85 -23.85 10.10
C ARG A 137 0.62 -23.59 10.41
N TYR A 138 0.90 -23.23 11.66
CA TYR A 138 2.24 -23.07 12.21
C TYR A 138 2.62 -24.31 13.01
N GLU A 139 3.88 -24.70 12.95
CA GLU A 139 4.41 -25.81 13.75
C GLU A 139 4.71 -25.35 15.18
N ASP A 140 5.31 -24.16 15.33
CA ASP A 140 5.64 -23.53 16.62
C ASP A 140 4.70 -22.35 16.92
N ILE A 141 4.35 -22.19 18.20
CA ILE A 141 3.60 -21.04 18.71
C ILE A 141 4.40 -19.74 18.56
N ASN A 142 5.73 -19.81 18.66
CA ASN A 142 6.59 -18.63 18.55
C ASN A 142 6.53 -18.01 17.15
N ASP A 143 6.43 -18.82 16.11
CA ASP A 143 6.31 -18.35 14.72
C ASP A 143 4.98 -17.62 14.51
N ALA A 144 3.89 -18.20 15.01
CA ALA A 144 2.57 -17.60 14.93
C ALA A 144 2.48 -16.29 15.74
N TYR A 145 3.11 -16.25 16.93
CA TYR A 145 3.22 -15.05 17.73
C TYR A 145 4.11 -13.98 17.06
N SER A 146 5.21 -14.38 16.42
CA SER A 146 6.08 -13.49 15.67
C SER A 146 5.34 -12.80 14.52
N ASP A 147 4.53 -13.54 13.76
CA ASP A 147 3.68 -12.98 12.70
C ASP A 147 2.70 -11.92 13.25
N LEU A 148 2.07 -12.17 14.40
CA LEU A 148 1.18 -11.20 15.06
C LEU A 148 1.94 -9.95 15.52
N MET A 149 3.12 -10.11 16.13
CA MET A 149 3.92 -8.99 16.60
C MET A 149 4.47 -8.17 15.44
N GLN A 150 4.83 -8.80 14.32
CA GLN A 150 5.27 -8.08 13.12
C GLN A 150 4.16 -7.20 12.53
N LEU A 151 2.91 -7.68 12.55
CA LEU A 151 1.76 -6.85 12.17
C LEU A 151 1.62 -5.62 13.09
N ALA A 152 1.75 -5.82 14.41
CA ALA A 152 1.66 -4.72 15.37
C ALA A 152 2.82 -3.72 15.24
N GLN A 153 4.02 -4.21 14.94
CA GLN A 153 5.20 -3.38 14.69
C GLN A 153 5.08 -2.57 13.38
N ASP A 154 4.55 -3.18 12.32
CA ASP A 154 4.39 -2.51 11.02
C ASP A 154 3.25 -1.47 11.05
N TYR A 155 2.25 -1.68 11.91
CA TYR A 155 1.05 -0.84 12.02
C TYR A 155 0.72 -0.46 13.47
N PRO A 156 1.59 0.28 14.17
CA PRO A 156 1.46 0.57 15.60
C PRO A 156 0.25 1.46 15.92
N ASP A 157 -0.16 2.32 15.00
CA ASP A 157 -1.26 3.28 15.22
C ASP A 157 -2.64 2.62 15.28
N VAL A 158 -2.75 1.42 14.71
CA VAL A 158 -4.04 0.73 14.52
C VAL A 158 -4.05 -0.66 15.10
N SER A 159 -2.93 -1.11 15.68
CA SER A 159 -2.77 -2.44 16.25
C SER A 159 -2.41 -2.36 17.73
N ILE A 160 -3.16 -3.07 18.55
CA ILE A 160 -2.96 -3.14 20.00
C ILE A 160 -2.63 -4.60 20.33
N PRO A 161 -1.36 -4.92 20.60
CA PRO A 161 -0.98 -6.26 21.02
C PRO A 161 -1.49 -6.56 22.43
N SER A 162 -1.84 -7.81 22.67
CA SER A 162 -2.26 -8.38 23.94
C SER A 162 -1.71 -9.80 24.08
N GLN A 163 -1.94 -10.46 25.21
CA GLN A 163 -1.49 -11.84 25.40
C GLN A 163 -2.19 -12.76 24.39
N ASN A 164 -1.42 -13.35 23.49
CA ASN A 164 -1.88 -14.25 22.41
C ASN A 164 -2.91 -13.65 21.44
N LYS A 165 -3.10 -12.32 21.46
CA LYS A 165 -4.07 -11.63 20.61
C LYS A 165 -3.53 -10.30 20.09
N VAL A 166 -4.01 -9.88 18.93
CA VAL A 166 -3.82 -8.52 18.41
C VAL A 166 -5.16 -7.96 17.99
N PHE A 167 -5.55 -6.83 18.58
CA PHE A 167 -6.68 -6.06 18.10
C PHE A 167 -6.17 -5.13 17.01
N THR A 168 -6.77 -5.14 15.81
CA THR A 168 -6.33 -4.25 14.73
C THR A 168 -7.49 -3.70 13.93
N ILE A 169 -7.28 -2.57 13.24
CA ILE A 169 -8.24 -1.99 12.30
C ILE A 169 -7.70 -2.19 10.89
N ILE A 170 -8.44 -2.90 10.05
CA ILE A 170 -8.04 -3.18 8.68
C ILE A 170 -8.92 -2.42 7.67
N TYR A 171 -8.36 -2.13 6.50
CA TYR A 171 -9.08 -1.65 5.35
C TYR A 171 -9.72 -2.81 4.59
N HIS A 172 -11.04 -2.81 4.50
CA HIS A 172 -11.83 -3.79 3.77
C HIS A 172 -12.94 -3.09 2.97
N LYS A 173 -12.67 -2.85 1.68
CA LYS A 173 -13.64 -2.27 0.75
C LYS A 173 -14.68 -3.32 0.36
N ARG A 174 -15.93 -3.12 0.76
CA ARG A 174 -17.12 -3.87 0.29
C ARG A 174 -18.00 -2.95 -0.57
N GLU A 175 -18.69 -3.49 -1.55
CA GLU A 175 -19.67 -2.73 -2.32
C GLU A 175 -20.80 -2.24 -1.40
N GLY A 176 -21.16 -0.97 -1.50
CA GLY A 176 -22.24 -0.36 -0.72
C GLY A 176 -21.92 0.04 0.73
N VAL A 177 -20.68 -0.13 1.20
CA VAL A 177 -20.28 0.28 2.56
C VAL A 177 -19.57 1.64 2.53
N GLU A 178 -20.10 2.61 3.27
CA GLU A 178 -19.55 3.98 3.34
C GLU A 178 -18.19 4.02 4.05
N ASN A 179 -18.02 3.24 5.13
CA ASN A 179 -16.77 3.17 5.88
C ASN A 179 -16.03 1.85 5.63
N PRO A 180 -14.91 1.85 4.88
CA PRO A 180 -14.17 0.65 4.55
C PRO A 180 -13.25 0.16 5.68
N LEU A 181 -13.45 0.61 6.93
CA LEU A 181 -12.63 0.20 8.07
C LEU A 181 -13.36 -0.86 8.91
N MET A 182 -12.69 -1.97 9.17
CA MET A 182 -13.21 -3.09 9.96
C MET A 182 -12.28 -3.35 11.14
N ARG A 183 -12.84 -3.38 12.35
CA ARG A 183 -12.09 -3.76 13.57
C ARG A 183 -12.09 -5.27 13.67
N ILE A 184 -10.94 -5.88 13.84
CA ILE A 184 -10.80 -7.32 13.99
C ILE A 184 -9.96 -7.67 15.22
N ILE A 185 -10.17 -8.88 15.72
CA ILE A 185 -9.35 -9.52 16.75
C ILE A 185 -8.67 -10.70 16.08
N LEU A 186 -7.34 -10.72 16.14
CA LEU A 186 -6.53 -11.86 15.76
C LEU A 186 -6.13 -12.61 17.03
N GLU A 187 -6.34 -13.91 17.07
CA GLU A 187 -6.12 -14.75 18.26
C GLU A 187 -5.39 -16.04 17.88
N LEU A 188 -4.34 -16.35 18.62
CA LEU A 188 -3.63 -17.62 18.52
C LEU A 188 -4.49 -18.75 19.08
N ASP A 189 -4.60 -19.83 18.32
CA ASP A 189 -5.35 -21.01 18.71
C ASP A 189 -4.57 -22.30 18.41
N SER A 190 -4.71 -23.28 19.29
CA SER A 190 -4.07 -24.59 19.15
C SER A 190 -4.97 -25.55 18.35
N LEU A 191 -4.40 -26.24 17.36
CA LEU A 191 -5.13 -27.22 16.56
C LEU A 191 -5.10 -28.60 17.23
N SER A 192 -6.19 -29.37 17.12
CA SER A 192 -6.30 -30.72 17.71
C SER A 192 -5.31 -31.73 17.13
N GLU A 193 -4.87 -31.52 15.89
CA GLU A 193 -3.88 -32.36 15.20
C GLU A 193 -2.42 -31.94 15.50
N GLY A 194 -2.23 -31.00 16.43
CA GLY A 194 -0.94 -30.38 16.73
C GLY A 194 -0.67 -29.13 15.86
N GLY A 195 0.19 -28.25 16.37
CA GLY A 195 0.48 -26.95 15.76
C GLY A 195 -0.55 -25.87 16.11
N PHE A 196 -0.39 -24.71 15.50
CA PHE A 196 -1.09 -23.49 15.85
C PHE A 196 -1.66 -22.81 14.60
N THR A 197 -2.70 -22.00 14.80
CA THR A 197 -3.26 -21.13 13.77
C THR A 197 -3.59 -19.78 14.39
N ILE A 198 -3.79 -18.76 13.55
CA ILE A 198 -4.28 -17.46 13.98
C ILE A 198 -5.72 -17.36 13.48
N ARG A 199 -6.68 -17.43 14.40
CA ARG A 199 -8.10 -17.15 14.11
C ARG A 199 -8.32 -15.65 14.06
N TRP A 200 -9.31 -15.23 13.28
CA TRP A 200 -9.75 -13.85 13.27
C TRP A 200 -11.27 -13.75 13.45
N GLN A 201 -11.70 -12.67 14.08
CA GLN A 201 -13.11 -12.35 14.27
C GLN A 201 -13.32 -10.84 14.19
N GLU A 202 -14.51 -10.42 13.78
CA GLU A 202 -14.88 -9.00 13.78
C GLU A 202 -15.11 -8.52 15.23
N ASN A 203 -14.52 -7.39 15.59
CA ASN A 203 -14.70 -6.78 16.90
C ASN A 203 -15.95 -5.90 16.89
N THR A 204 -17.08 -6.47 17.32
CA THR A 204 -18.38 -5.79 17.41
C THR A 204 -18.55 -4.96 18.68
N TYR A 205 -17.51 -4.84 19.52
CA TYR A 205 -17.59 -4.08 20.76
C TYR A 205 -17.85 -2.60 20.50
N GLN A 206 -19.09 -2.17 20.73
CA GLN A 206 -19.46 -0.76 20.80
C GLN A 206 -19.17 -0.29 22.22
N ARG A 207 -18.18 0.58 22.38
CA ARG A 207 -17.97 1.28 23.65
C ARG A 207 -19.21 2.12 23.89
N LYS A 208 -20.06 1.74 24.85
CA LYS A 208 -21.18 2.58 25.28
C LYS A 208 -20.58 3.92 25.73
N ASP A 209 -20.85 4.99 25.00
CA ASP A 209 -20.31 6.33 25.23
C ASP A 209 -20.83 7.00 26.52
N GLU A 210 -21.43 6.25 27.44
CA GLU A 210 -22.02 6.71 28.71
C GLU A 210 -21.05 7.46 29.62
N LYS A 211 -19.73 7.43 29.36
CA LYS A 211 -18.71 8.19 30.11
C LYS A 211 -18.25 9.48 29.44
N ALA A 212 -18.49 9.67 28.14
CA ALA A 212 -18.11 10.90 27.44
C ALA A 212 -19.12 12.03 27.70
N SER A 213 -20.42 11.71 27.70
CA SER A 213 -21.49 12.64 28.08
C SER A 213 -21.38 13.08 29.54
N LYS A 214 -21.16 12.14 30.48
CA LYS A 214 -20.99 12.46 31.90
C LYS A 214 -19.74 13.28 32.23
N LYS A 215 -18.69 13.24 31.39
CA LYS A 215 -17.49 14.05 31.59
C LYS A 215 -17.63 15.46 31.01
N ALA A 216 -18.48 15.65 29.99
CA ALA A 216 -18.83 16.97 29.47
C ALA A 216 -19.77 17.73 30.43
N GLU A 217 -20.81 17.08 30.97
CA GLU A 217 -21.72 17.70 31.95
C GLU A 217 -20.99 18.14 33.23
N LYS A 218 -20.04 17.32 33.73
CA LYS A 218 -19.27 17.66 34.94
C LYS A 218 -18.27 18.80 34.76
N LEU A 219 -17.93 19.14 33.52
CA LEU A 219 -17.03 20.26 33.17
C LEU A 219 -17.79 21.58 33.00
N GLU A 220 -19.06 21.56 32.59
CA GLU A 220 -19.91 22.77 32.60
C GLU A 220 -20.31 23.19 34.03
N GLU A 221 -20.52 22.23 34.93
CA GLU A 221 -20.95 22.52 36.31
C GLU A 221 -19.84 23.12 37.21
N ASN A 222 -18.57 22.99 36.80
CA ASN A 222 -17.40 23.51 37.55
C ASN A 222 -16.65 24.63 36.82
N ALA A 223 -17.20 25.18 35.74
CA ALA A 223 -16.62 26.37 35.12
C ALA A 223 -16.84 27.58 36.05
N PRO A 224 -15.78 28.25 36.54
CA PRO A 224 -15.94 29.46 37.34
C PRO A 224 -16.68 30.52 36.50
N PRO A 225 -17.56 31.35 37.10
CA PRO A 225 -18.32 32.35 36.36
C PRO A 225 -17.34 33.25 35.61
N GLN A 226 -17.41 33.22 34.28
CA GLN A 226 -16.58 34.04 33.42
C GLN A 226 -16.78 35.51 33.83
N GLN A 227 -15.73 36.15 34.34
CA GLN A 227 -15.70 37.61 34.52
C GLN A 227 -15.81 38.25 33.13
N VAL A 228 -17.04 38.56 32.73
CA VAL A 228 -17.33 39.35 31.54
C VAL A 228 -16.82 40.77 31.78
N GLY A 229 -15.70 41.12 31.14
CA GLY A 229 -15.14 42.46 31.18
C GLY A 229 -16.14 43.51 30.68
N ARG A 230 -16.16 44.68 31.32
CA ARG A 230 -17.10 45.82 31.11
C ARG A 230 -17.31 46.29 29.66
N PHE A 231 -16.48 45.84 28.71
CA PHE A 231 -16.59 46.21 27.30
C PHE A 231 -17.54 45.32 26.49
N THR A 232 -17.73 44.04 26.83
CA THR A 232 -18.64 43.15 26.09
C THR A 232 -20.10 43.30 26.51
N SER A 233 -20.37 43.80 27.72
CA SER A 233 -21.73 44.04 28.21
C SER A 233 -22.47 45.15 27.44
N MET A 234 -21.76 46.19 26.96
CA MET A 234 -22.40 47.27 26.18
C MET A 234 -22.83 46.85 24.78
N VAL A 235 -22.15 45.86 24.17
CA VAL A 235 -22.48 45.37 22.82
C VAL A 235 -23.74 44.49 22.85
N MET A 236 -23.90 43.65 23.87
CA MET A 236 -25.10 42.82 24.02
C MET A 236 -26.36 43.64 24.36
N VAL A 237 -26.24 44.71 25.16
CA VAL A 237 -27.38 45.59 25.46
C VAL A 237 -27.88 46.34 24.20
N LYS A 238 -26.98 46.72 23.28
CA LYS A 238 -27.37 47.37 22.01
C LYS A 238 -28.10 46.44 21.04
N GLN A 239 -27.78 45.14 21.03
CA GLN A 239 -28.43 44.17 20.14
C GLN A 239 -29.85 43.81 20.62
N ASN A 240 -30.06 43.66 21.93
CA ASN A 240 -31.41 43.37 22.46
C ASN A 240 -32.38 44.54 22.32
N LYS A 241 -31.91 45.79 22.40
CA LYS A 241 -32.77 46.97 22.20
C LYS A 241 -33.26 47.09 20.75
N ARG A 242 -32.45 46.66 19.76
CA ARG A 242 -32.86 46.64 18.34
C ARG A 242 -33.89 45.56 18.02
N LYS A 243 -33.79 44.38 18.63
CA LYS A 243 -34.79 43.31 18.47
C LYS A 243 -36.16 43.70 19.05
N ASN A 244 -36.18 44.24 20.27
CA ASN A 244 -37.45 44.66 20.88
C ASN A 244 -38.14 45.81 20.12
N ILE A 245 -37.38 46.71 19.49
CA ILE A 245 -37.97 47.77 18.65
C ILE A 245 -38.52 47.18 17.35
N ALA A 246 -37.83 46.22 16.72
CA ALA A 246 -38.33 45.55 15.53
C ALA A 246 -39.64 44.77 15.82
N ASP A 247 -39.68 44.04 16.94
CA ASP A 247 -40.86 43.27 17.33
C ASP A 247 -42.06 44.18 17.68
N MET A 248 -41.83 45.37 18.24
CA MET A 248 -42.90 46.35 18.47
C MET A 248 -43.44 46.97 17.18
N VAL A 249 -42.58 47.23 16.19
CA VAL A 249 -43.02 47.79 14.89
C VAL A 249 -43.82 46.77 14.09
N GLN A 250 -43.41 45.49 14.13
CA GLN A 250 -44.14 44.40 13.49
C GLN A 250 -45.56 44.26 14.08
N LYS A 251 -45.67 44.29 15.41
CA LYS A 251 -46.95 44.10 16.10
C LYS A 251 -47.97 45.21 15.84
N ASN A 252 -47.52 46.45 15.64
CA ASN A 252 -48.41 47.57 15.31
C ASN A 252 -48.84 47.60 13.83
N GLN A 253 -48.16 46.86 12.95
CA GLN A 253 -48.58 46.70 11.54
C GLN A 253 -49.62 45.59 11.37
N ASP A 254 -49.63 44.60 12.27
CA ASP A 254 -50.58 43.49 12.24
C ASP A 254 -51.93 43.84 12.92
N GLU A 255 -52.02 44.95 13.65
CA GLU A 255 -53.24 45.43 14.35
C GLU A 255 -53.95 46.59 13.62
N ALA A 256 -53.49 47.01 12.43
CA ALA A 256 -54.08 48.07 11.60
C ALA A 256 -54.71 47.50 10.31
#